data_AF-A0AAD7BGM4-F1
#
_entry.id   AF-A0AAD7BGM4-F1
#
_cell.length_a   1.000
_cell.length_b   1.000
_cell.length_c   1.000
_cell.angle_alpha   90.00
_cell.angle_beta   90.00
_cell.angle_gamma   90.00
#
_symmetry.space_group_name_H-M   'P 1'
#
loop_
_entity.id
_entity.type
_entity.pdbx_description
1 polymer ?
#
loop_
_entity_poly.entity_id
_entity_poly.type
_entity_poly.pdbx_seq_one_letter_code
_entity_poly.pdbx_strand_id
1 'polypeptide(L)'
;MVIASADGPILPPEIERHIFEICALGRPVVVPKLILVAWRVKQWIEPFLYRTIILGPEHSPTDGYPTFTPEALLSAIHTKPPGFIAAAVRNLGIYDSTTAGYEQILAACTGVTNLRILSFDTAFSAHIPSTLRQLCVYAFPHQSTNTLFSQLTHLDVLDYPGPDLDLDVFYSSIILLPCLTHISFSDPFCAPRFLSLLRTCPKIEVLFYCDGEQAPLPDKESLAEDLRFVVLRYSDLRTWDWDADWHMGVHCGRDYWYRVERFIQKQRGEGCQSIMSREDWLEST
;
A
#
# COMPACT_ATOMS: atom_id res chain seq x y z
N MET A 1 -22.70 24.17 52.62
CA MET A 1 -21.66 23.62 51.73
C MET A 1 -22.36 22.62 50.81
N VAL A 2 -22.71 23.06 49.60
CA VAL A 2 -23.45 22.25 48.62
C VAL A 2 -22.42 21.52 47.78
N ILE A 3 -22.36 20.19 47.90
CA ILE A 3 -21.61 19.34 46.98
C ILE A 3 -22.35 19.47 45.65
N ALA A 4 -21.77 20.14 44.66
CA ALA A 4 -22.29 20.11 43.30
C ALA A 4 -22.38 18.62 42.91
N SER A 5 -23.58 18.13 42.62
CA SER A 5 -23.73 16.76 42.16
C SER A 5 -22.97 16.66 40.83
N ALA A 6 -22.03 15.73 40.77
CA ALA A 6 -21.18 15.49 39.60
C ALA A 6 -21.97 14.82 38.46
N ASP A 7 -23.26 15.14 38.31
CA ASP A 7 -24.22 14.53 37.39
C ASP A 7 -24.12 15.18 36.00
N GLY A 8 -22.89 15.29 35.48
CA GLY A 8 -22.70 15.46 34.06
C GLY A 8 -23.16 14.19 33.33
N PRO A 9 -23.66 14.28 32.09
CA PRO A 9 -24.01 13.09 31.32
C PRO A 9 -22.75 12.21 31.15
N ILE A 10 -22.82 10.97 31.66
CA ILE A 10 -21.76 9.95 31.50
C ILE A 10 -22.07 9.17 30.23
N LEU A 11 -21.13 9.17 29.28
CA LEU A 11 -21.24 8.31 28.10
C LEU A 11 -21.05 6.84 28.49
N PRO A 12 -21.84 5.90 27.96
CA PRO A 12 -21.55 4.48 28.06
C PRO A 12 -20.14 4.16 27.52
N PRO A 13 -19.39 3.22 28.13
CA PRO A 13 -18.02 2.91 27.71
C PRO A 13 -17.87 2.53 26.24
N GLU A 14 -18.87 1.89 25.65
CA GLU A 14 -18.89 1.48 24.25
C GLU A 14 -18.96 2.69 23.32
N ILE A 15 -19.74 3.70 23.69
CA ILE A 15 -19.85 4.96 22.95
C ILE A 15 -18.56 5.77 23.09
N GLU A 16 -18.00 5.86 24.29
CA GLU A 16 -16.70 6.48 24.53
C GLU A 16 -15.62 5.83 23.65
N ARG A 17 -15.52 4.51 23.67
CA ARG A 17 -14.60 3.73 22.83
C ARG A 17 -14.79 4.03 21.35
N HIS A 18 -16.03 4.00 20.86
CA HIS A 18 -16.32 4.25 19.45
C HIS A 18 -15.89 5.65 19.00
N ILE A 19 -16.09 6.67 19.84
CA ILE A 19 -15.63 8.04 19.57
C ILE A 19 -14.10 8.07 19.44
N PHE A 20 -13.37 7.44 20.36
CA PHE A 20 -11.91 7.38 20.31
C PHE A 20 -11.40 6.62 19.08
N GLU A 21 -12.04 5.50 18.72
CA GLU A 21 -11.68 4.72 17.53
C GLU A 21 -11.93 5.52 16.24
N ILE A 22 -13.05 6.23 16.12
CA ILE A 22 -13.31 7.15 15.00
C ILE A 22 -12.24 8.24 14.93
N CYS A 23 -11.90 8.86 16.07
CA CYS A 23 -10.85 9.88 16.12
C CYS A 23 -9.48 9.33 15.69
N ALA A 24 -9.12 8.14 16.17
CA ALA A 24 -7.87 7.47 15.85
C ALA A 24 -7.80 7.09 14.36
N LEU A 25 -8.90 6.57 13.80
CA LEU A 25 -9.02 6.20 12.39
C LEU A 25 -8.96 7.43 11.49
N GLY A 26 -9.73 8.48 11.80
CA GLY A 26 -9.84 9.69 10.99
C GLY A 26 -8.66 10.65 11.12
N ARG A 27 -7.80 10.50 12.14
CA ARG A 27 -6.61 11.32 12.30
C ARG A 27 -5.49 10.58 13.07
N PRO A 28 -4.72 9.68 12.42
CA PRO A 28 -3.67 8.88 13.07
C PRO A 28 -2.66 9.71 13.87
N VAL A 29 -2.35 10.93 13.43
CA VAL A 29 -1.43 11.84 14.14
C VAL A 29 -1.86 12.21 15.56
N VAL A 30 -3.14 12.07 15.92
CA VAL A 30 -3.59 12.32 17.30
C VAL A 30 -3.52 11.10 18.21
N VAL A 31 -3.31 9.89 17.66
CA VAL A 31 -3.29 8.63 18.42
C VAL A 31 -2.35 8.68 19.63
N PRO A 32 -1.11 9.21 19.55
CA PRO A 32 -0.23 9.32 20.71
C PRO A 32 -0.80 10.19 21.85
N LYS A 33 -1.66 11.17 21.53
CA LYS A 33 -2.33 12.00 22.55
C LYS A 33 -3.56 11.29 23.13
N LEU A 34 -4.32 10.58 22.29
CA LEU A 34 -5.51 9.85 22.73
C LEU A 34 -5.17 8.77 23.77
N ILE A 35 -4.06 8.04 23.58
CA ILE A 35 -3.63 6.99 24.53
C ILE A 35 -3.26 7.53 25.92
N LEU A 36 -3.06 8.85 26.07
CA LEU A 36 -2.72 9.47 27.36
C LEU A 36 -3.96 9.89 28.17
N VAL A 37 -5.16 9.82 27.59
CA VAL A 37 -6.39 10.30 28.25
C VAL A 37 -6.75 9.47 29.48
N ALA A 38 -6.75 8.15 29.34
CA ALA A 38 -7.04 7.21 30.42
C ALA A 38 -6.49 5.83 30.09
N TRP A 39 -6.29 4.99 31.11
CA TRP A 39 -5.78 3.63 30.92
C TRP A 39 -6.66 2.77 29.99
N ARG A 40 -7.99 2.83 30.13
CA ARG A 40 -8.91 2.12 29.23
C ARG A 40 -8.81 2.60 27.77
N VAL A 41 -8.64 3.91 27.58
CA VAL A 41 -8.48 4.51 26.25
C VAL A 41 -7.16 4.05 25.63
N LYS A 42 -6.08 3.97 26.40
CA LYS A 42 -4.83 3.36 25.95
C LYS A 42 -5.07 1.95 25.42
N GLN A 43 -5.77 1.09 26.15
CA GLN A 43 -6.02 -0.28 25.70
C GLN A 43 -6.81 -0.35 24.39
N TRP A 44 -7.80 0.54 24.20
CA TRP A 44 -8.60 0.60 22.98
C TRP A 44 -7.80 1.13 21.78
N ILE A 45 -6.95 2.13 22.03
CA ILE A 45 -6.35 2.95 20.96
C ILE A 45 -4.91 2.58 20.63
N GLU A 46 -4.19 1.90 21.53
CA GLU A 46 -2.82 1.46 21.28
C GLU A 46 -2.66 0.61 20.00
N PRO A 47 -3.58 -0.31 19.62
CA PRO A 47 -3.48 -1.00 18.33
C PRO A 47 -3.44 -0.07 17.12
N PHE A 48 -4.08 1.10 17.18
CA PHE A 48 -4.09 2.08 16.09
C PHE A 48 -2.74 2.78 15.94
N LEU A 49 -1.93 2.84 17.00
CA LEU A 49 -0.56 3.39 16.93
C LEU A 49 0.34 2.52 16.05
N TYR A 50 0.11 1.21 16.05
CA TYR A 50 0.90 0.23 15.30
C TYR A 50 0.23 -0.19 13.99
N ARG A 51 -0.96 0.32 13.66
CA ARG A 51 -1.71 -0.12 12.48
C ARG A 51 -0.96 0.11 11.17
N THR A 52 -0.27 1.24 11.10
CA THR A 52 0.58 1.65 9.99
C THR A 52 1.96 1.96 10.53
N ILE A 53 2.95 1.22 10.06
CA ILE A 53 4.35 1.37 10.45
C ILE A 53 5.15 1.76 9.23
N ILE A 54 5.98 2.79 9.39
CA ILE A 54 6.95 3.21 8.38
C ILE A 54 8.34 3.04 8.98
N LEU A 55 9.16 2.24 8.30
CA LEU A 55 10.55 2.02 8.62
C LEU A 55 11.40 2.79 7.63
N GLY A 56 12.22 3.70 8.14
CA GLY A 56 13.06 4.56 7.33
C GLY A 56 13.82 5.56 8.23
N PRO A 57 14.64 6.44 7.64
CA PRO A 57 15.37 7.44 8.40
C PRO A 57 14.42 8.37 9.17
N GLU A 58 14.86 8.86 10.34
CA GLU A 58 14.09 9.65 11.34
C GLU A 58 13.42 10.93 10.79
N HIS A 59 13.64 11.28 9.53
CA HIS A 59 13.11 12.49 8.88
C HIS A 59 12.37 12.21 7.58
N SER A 60 11.95 10.97 7.34
CA SER A 60 11.03 10.70 6.24
C SER A 60 9.74 11.49 6.48
N PRO A 61 9.28 12.33 5.54
CA PRO A 61 8.06 13.10 5.68
C PRO A 61 6.88 12.13 5.71
N THR A 62 6.50 11.73 6.91
CA THR A 62 5.31 10.92 7.15
C THR A 62 4.24 11.89 7.63
N ASP A 63 3.11 11.99 6.92
CA ASP A 63 2.00 12.92 7.21
C ASP A 63 1.30 12.62 8.56
N GLY A 64 2.06 12.67 9.65
CA GLY A 64 1.65 12.32 10.99
C GLY A 64 1.62 10.83 11.31
N TYR A 65 2.21 9.96 10.47
CA TYR A 65 2.41 8.55 10.83
C TYR A 65 3.68 8.36 11.65
N PRO A 66 3.66 7.49 12.68
CA PRO A 66 4.85 7.20 13.45
C PRO A 66 5.88 6.47 12.57
N THR A 67 7.04 7.09 12.38
CA THR A 67 8.23 6.46 11.82
C THR A 67 8.98 5.74 12.92
N PHE A 68 9.38 4.50 12.66
CA PHE A 68 10.17 3.70 13.60
C PHE A 68 11.55 3.42 13.00
N THR A 69 12.58 3.46 13.84
CA THR A 69 13.80 2.73 13.52
C THR A 69 13.54 1.22 13.67
N PRO A 70 14.26 0.36 12.95
CA PRO A 70 14.13 -1.09 13.13
C PRO A 70 14.33 -1.54 14.58
N GLU A 71 15.28 -0.94 15.31
CA GLU A 71 15.55 -1.25 16.72
C GLU A 71 14.38 -0.87 17.62
N ALA A 72 13.75 0.28 17.39
CA ALA A 72 12.58 0.73 18.15
C ALA A 72 11.40 -0.24 17.96
N LEU A 73 11.17 -0.71 16.73
CA LEU A 73 10.12 -1.68 16.47
C LEU A 73 10.45 -3.07 17.03
N LEU A 74 11.68 -3.54 16.90
CA LEU A 74 12.12 -4.79 17.52
C LEU A 74 11.95 -4.75 19.05
N SER A 75 12.32 -3.64 19.69
CA SER A 75 12.07 -3.43 21.11
C SER A 75 10.56 -3.49 21.45
N ALA A 76 9.70 -2.90 20.62
CA ALA A 76 8.25 -3.03 20.77
C ALA A 76 7.80 -4.49 20.61
N ILE A 77 8.30 -5.23 19.62
CA ILE A 77 8.00 -6.66 19.43
C ILE A 77 8.34 -7.48 20.69
N HIS A 78 9.47 -7.20 21.34
CA HIS A 78 9.89 -7.92 22.54
C HIS A 78 9.14 -7.52 23.82
N THR A 79 8.65 -6.29 23.90
CA THR A 79 7.99 -5.75 25.11
C THR A 79 6.48 -5.90 25.09
N LYS A 80 5.86 -6.06 23.91
CA LYS A 80 4.41 -6.28 23.78
C LYS A 80 4.03 -7.74 24.00
N PRO A 81 2.78 -8.04 24.39
CA PRO A 81 2.29 -9.41 24.47
C PRO A 81 2.49 -10.16 23.15
N PRO A 82 2.81 -11.47 23.18
CA PRO A 82 2.92 -12.28 21.98
C PRO A 82 1.69 -12.16 21.08
N GLY A 83 1.92 -11.97 19.77
CA GLY A 83 0.85 -11.80 18.79
C GLY A 83 0.23 -10.39 18.72
N PHE A 84 0.56 -9.47 19.64
CA PHE A 84 0.04 -8.11 19.59
C PHE A 84 0.43 -7.39 18.29
N ILE A 85 1.71 -7.42 17.92
CA ILE A 85 2.22 -6.78 16.70
C ILE A 85 1.60 -7.41 15.45
N ALA A 86 1.57 -8.75 15.37
CA ALA A 86 0.90 -9.47 14.29
C ALA A 86 -0.58 -9.07 14.13
N ALA A 87 -1.30 -8.88 15.24
CA ALA A 87 -2.70 -8.48 15.22
C ALA A 87 -2.90 -6.99 14.89
N ALA A 88 -1.99 -6.11 15.32
CA ALA A 88 -2.12 -4.67 15.20
C ALA A 88 -1.68 -4.14 13.82
N VAL A 89 -0.54 -4.62 13.30
CA VAL A 89 0.06 -4.10 12.07
C VAL A 89 -0.72 -4.60 10.85
N ARG A 90 -1.12 -3.65 9.98
CA ARG A 90 -1.81 -3.93 8.70
C ARG A 90 -1.07 -3.37 7.51
N ASN A 91 -0.39 -2.24 7.70
CA ASN A 91 0.36 -1.56 6.66
C ASN A 91 1.80 -1.40 7.11
N LEU A 92 2.74 -1.83 6.28
CA LEU A 92 4.17 -1.76 6.55
C LEU A 92 4.88 -1.15 5.34
N GLY A 93 5.53 0.00 5.55
CA GLY A 93 6.43 0.61 4.58
C GLY A 93 7.88 0.44 5.03
N ILE A 94 8.74 -0.04 4.13
CA ILE A 94 10.20 -0.19 4.34
C ILE A 94 10.91 0.62 3.25
N TYR A 95 11.48 1.74 3.67
CA TYR A 95 12.12 2.72 2.80
C TYR A 95 13.65 2.64 2.81
N ASP A 96 14.23 1.83 3.70
CA ASP A 96 15.66 1.56 3.78
C ASP A 96 15.89 0.04 3.82
N SER A 97 16.83 -0.47 3.03
CA SER A 97 17.21 -1.90 3.03
C SER A 97 18.56 -2.16 3.67
N THR A 98 19.28 -1.13 4.11
CA THR A 98 20.63 -1.29 4.63
C THR A 98 20.67 -1.76 6.09
N THR A 99 19.54 -1.66 6.80
CA THR A 99 19.45 -2.01 8.22
C THR A 99 19.20 -3.50 8.44
N ALA A 100 19.92 -4.10 9.39
CA ALA A 100 19.65 -5.45 9.84
C ALA A 100 18.31 -5.55 10.59
N GLY A 101 17.70 -6.74 10.61
CA GLY A 101 16.53 -7.04 11.45
C GLY A 101 15.18 -6.96 10.76
N TYR A 102 15.10 -6.53 9.49
CA TYR A 102 13.84 -6.53 8.75
C TYR A 102 13.19 -7.91 8.63
N GLU A 103 13.98 -8.98 8.51
CA GLU A 103 13.48 -10.36 8.53
C GLU A 103 12.70 -10.68 9.81
N GLN A 104 13.22 -10.27 10.98
CA GLN A 104 12.58 -10.48 12.27
C GLN A 104 11.31 -9.64 12.40
N ILE A 105 11.32 -8.42 11.87
CA ILE A 105 10.15 -7.55 11.83
C ILE A 105 9.05 -8.15 10.96
N LEU A 106 9.39 -8.57 9.73
CA LEU A 106 8.46 -9.20 8.79
C LEU A 106 7.88 -10.49 9.40
N ALA A 107 8.72 -11.31 10.03
CA ALA A 107 8.29 -12.52 10.74
C ALA A 107 7.32 -12.23 11.90
N ALA A 108 7.44 -11.09 12.58
CA ALA A 108 6.54 -10.68 13.65
C ALA A 108 5.24 -10.03 13.13
N CYS A 109 5.24 -9.47 11.91
CA CYS A 109 4.15 -8.71 11.33
C CYS A 109 3.25 -9.56 10.40
N THR A 110 2.84 -10.76 10.84
CA THR A 110 2.09 -11.72 10.02
C THR A 110 0.67 -11.29 9.61
N GLY A 111 0.16 -10.20 10.19
CA GLY A 111 -1.13 -9.60 9.81
C GLY A 111 -1.04 -8.47 8.77
N VAL A 112 0.14 -8.20 8.20
CA VAL A 112 0.30 -7.17 7.16
C VAL A 112 -0.46 -7.56 5.89
N THR A 113 -1.30 -6.64 5.43
CA THR A 113 -2.08 -6.79 4.19
C THR A 113 -1.60 -5.86 3.08
N ASN A 114 -0.93 -4.76 3.42
CA ASN A 114 -0.32 -3.80 2.49
C ASN A 114 1.16 -3.63 2.85
N LEU A 115 2.04 -4.00 1.92
CA LEU A 115 3.49 -3.96 2.10
C LEU A 115 4.12 -3.11 0.99
N ARG A 116 4.93 -2.13 1.39
CA ARG A 116 5.76 -1.33 0.49
C ARG A 116 7.23 -1.53 0.84
N ILE A 117 8.04 -1.96 -0.11
CA ILE A 117 9.47 -2.22 0.08
C ILE A 117 10.24 -1.62 -1.10
N LEU A 118 11.03 -0.58 -0.85
CA LEU A 118 11.81 0.07 -1.91
C LEU A 118 13.08 -0.71 -2.32
N SER A 119 13.50 -1.70 -1.54
CA SER A 119 14.61 -2.57 -1.91
C SER A 119 14.37 -3.96 -1.34
N PHE A 120 14.07 -4.89 -2.25
CA PHE A 120 13.66 -6.23 -1.92
C PHE A 120 14.88 -7.15 -1.86
N ASP A 121 15.25 -7.60 -0.67
CA ASP A 121 16.20 -8.71 -0.52
C ASP A 121 15.44 -10.03 -0.69
N THR A 122 15.99 -10.96 -1.48
CA THR A 122 15.49 -12.32 -1.60
C THR A 122 15.29 -13.01 -0.24
N ALA A 123 16.06 -12.66 0.78
CA ALA A 123 15.91 -13.17 2.14
C ALA A 123 14.55 -12.79 2.77
N PHE A 124 13.96 -11.66 2.35
CA PHE A 124 12.63 -11.24 2.83
C PHE A 124 11.51 -12.17 2.37
N SER A 125 11.69 -12.88 1.24
CA SER A 125 10.65 -13.74 0.67
C SER A 125 10.13 -14.80 1.66
N ALA A 126 11.00 -15.35 2.50
CA ALA A 126 10.64 -16.35 3.51
C ALA A 126 9.76 -15.79 4.64
N HIS A 127 9.71 -14.47 4.79
CA HIS A 127 9.00 -13.77 5.87
C HIS A 127 7.82 -12.95 5.39
N ILE A 128 7.51 -13.00 4.09
CA ILE A 128 6.32 -12.32 3.55
C ILE A 128 5.04 -12.97 4.11
N PRO A 129 4.14 -12.19 4.73
CA PRO A 129 2.90 -12.74 5.26
C PRO A 129 1.98 -13.29 4.18
N SER A 130 1.37 -14.46 4.43
CA SER A 130 0.38 -15.05 3.51
C SER A 130 -0.95 -14.27 3.43
N THR A 131 -1.14 -13.29 4.31
CA THR A 131 -2.28 -12.36 4.34
C THR A 131 -2.08 -11.17 3.41
N LEU A 132 -0.93 -11.06 2.75
CA LEU A 132 -0.57 -9.94 1.89
C LEU A 132 -1.51 -9.84 0.68
N ARG A 133 -2.09 -8.66 0.48
CA ARG A 133 -3.03 -8.33 -0.61
C ARG A 133 -2.49 -7.28 -1.55
N GLN A 134 -1.69 -6.35 -1.04
CA GLN A 134 -1.11 -5.27 -1.82
C GLN A 134 0.41 -5.25 -1.60
N LEU A 135 1.16 -5.31 -2.69
CA LEU A 135 2.62 -5.25 -2.66
C LEU A 135 3.10 -4.14 -3.59
N CYS A 136 3.88 -3.21 -3.05
CA CYS A 136 4.61 -2.22 -3.81
C CYS A 136 6.11 -2.49 -3.65
N VAL A 137 6.80 -2.75 -4.75
CA VAL A 137 8.22 -3.08 -4.77
C VAL A 137 8.94 -2.34 -5.86
N TYR A 138 10.23 -2.09 -5.66
CA TYR A 138 11.08 -1.55 -6.72
C TYR A 138 11.28 -2.57 -7.84
N ALA A 139 11.68 -3.79 -7.46
CA ALA A 139 11.81 -4.93 -8.36
C ALA A 139 11.12 -6.14 -7.74
N PHE A 140 10.33 -6.86 -8.53
CA PHE A 140 9.63 -8.05 -8.06
C PHE A 140 10.56 -9.29 -8.15
N PRO A 141 10.57 -10.18 -7.15
CA PRO A 141 11.57 -11.25 -7.08
C PRO A 141 11.28 -12.38 -8.08
N HIS A 142 12.31 -12.81 -8.82
CA HIS A 142 12.21 -13.81 -9.90
C HIS A 142 12.02 -15.26 -9.47
N GLN A 143 11.99 -15.52 -8.17
CA GLN A 143 11.82 -16.86 -7.59
C GLN A 143 10.73 -16.90 -6.53
N SER A 144 9.86 -15.89 -6.52
CA SER A 144 8.68 -15.82 -5.68
C SER A 144 7.82 -17.07 -5.90
N THR A 145 7.82 -18.00 -4.94
CA THR A 145 6.95 -19.16 -5.02
C THR A 145 5.50 -18.71 -4.95
N ASN A 146 4.65 -19.28 -5.82
CA ASN A 146 3.25 -18.90 -5.99
C ASN A 146 2.47 -18.85 -4.66
N THR A 147 2.82 -19.74 -3.72
CA THR A 147 2.09 -19.88 -2.45
C THR A 147 2.17 -18.64 -1.55
N LEU A 148 3.30 -17.91 -1.56
CA LEU A 148 3.50 -16.74 -0.70
C LEU A 148 2.59 -15.57 -1.08
N PHE A 149 2.30 -15.45 -2.37
CA PHE A 149 1.50 -14.37 -2.96
C PHE A 149 0.12 -14.86 -3.40
N SER A 150 -0.38 -15.94 -2.79
CA SER A 150 -1.67 -16.54 -3.15
C SER A 150 -2.87 -15.62 -2.90
N GLN A 151 -2.76 -14.63 -2.02
CA GLN A 151 -3.79 -13.62 -1.75
C GLN A 151 -3.50 -12.26 -2.39
N LEU A 152 -2.40 -12.13 -3.14
CA LEU A 152 -1.99 -10.85 -3.71
C LEU A 152 -2.97 -10.43 -4.80
N THR A 153 -3.61 -9.27 -4.62
CA THR A 153 -4.56 -8.69 -5.56
C THR A 153 -4.01 -7.46 -6.28
N HIS A 154 -3.13 -6.69 -5.64
CA HIS A 154 -2.48 -5.52 -6.23
C HIS A 154 -0.96 -5.67 -6.19
N LEU A 155 -0.31 -5.46 -7.33
CA LEU A 155 1.14 -5.45 -7.47
C LEU A 155 1.60 -4.16 -8.13
N ASP A 156 2.45 -3.41 -7.45
CA ASP A 156 3.07 -2.20 -7.97
C ASP A 156 4.58 -2.40 -8.13
N VAL A 157 5.07 -2.24 -9.35
CA VAL A 157 6.48 -2.39 -9.71
C VAL A 157 7.01 -1.04 -10.16
N LEU A 158 7.81 -0.42 -9.29
CA LEU A 158 8.25 0.96 -9.44
C LEU A 158 9.41 1.15 -10.43
N ASP A 159 10.24 0.14 -10.67
CA ASP A 159 11.36 0.28 -11.60
C ASP A 159 11.65 -0.99 -12.40
N TYR A 160 12.47 -0.82 -13.44
CA TYR A 160 13.08 -1.90 -14.17
C TYR A 160 13.99 -2.72 -13.24
N PRO A 161 13.83 -4.04 -13.22
CA PRO A 161 14.72 -4.96 -12.49
C PRO A 161 16.16 -5.06 -13.05
N GLY A 162 16.58 -4.13 -13.89
CA GLY A 162 17.92 -4.07 -14.49
C GLY A 162 18.06 -4.95 -15.74
N PRO A 163 19.10 -4.70 -16.56
CA PRO A 163 19.30 -5.39 -17.85
C PRO A 163 19.56 -6.88 -17.71
N ASP A 164 19.99 -7.33 -16.53
CA ASP A 164 20.29 -8.73 -16.24
C ASP A 164 19.04 -9.56 -16.01
N LEU A 165 17.87 -8.92 -15.87
CA LEU A 165 16.64 -9.67 -15.73
C LEU A 165 16.13 -10.21 -17.07
N ASP A 166 15.91 -11.52 -17.09
CA ASP A 166 14.99 -12.18 -17.99
C ASP A 166 13.52 -11.78 -17.74
N LEU A 167 13.03 -10.83 -18.55
CA LEU A 167 11.64 -10.37 -18.52
C LEU A 167 10.64 -11.51 -18.69
N ASP A 168 10.93 -12.54 -19.49
CA ASP A 168 10.01 -13.66 -19.71
C ASP A 168 9.78 -14.45 -18.42
N VAL A 169 10.83 -14.64 -17.60
CA VAL A 169 10.72 -15.27 -16.27
C VAL A 169 9.85 -14.42 -15.34
N PHE A 170 10.02 -13.10 -15.37
CA PHE A 170 9.22 -12.20 -14.54
C PHE A 170 7.73 -12.19 -14.92
N TYR A 171 7.41 -12.05 -16.20
CA TYR A 171 6.01 -12.12 -16.66
C TYR A 171 5.38 -13.48 -16.35
N SER A 172 6.14 -14.57 -16.55
CA SER A 172 5.68 -15.91 -16.20
C SER A 172 5.34 -16.01 -14.72
N SER A 173 6.13 -15.37 -13.85
CA SER A 173 5.87 -15.33 -12.41
C SER A 173 4.60 -14.56 -12.07
N ILE A 174 4.35 -13.43 -12.75
CA ILE A 174 3.11 -12.64 -12.56
C ILE A 174 1.88 -13.45 -12.97
N ILE A 175 1.92 -14.13 -14.12
CA ILE A 175 0.79 -14.90 -14.65
C ILE A 175 0.34 -15.99 -13.67
N LEU A 176 1.28 -16.52 -12.88
CA LEU A 176 1.02 -17.56 -11.90
C LEU A 176 0.28 -17.06 -10.65
N LEU A 177 0.27 -15.75 -10.35
CA LEU A 177 -0.33 -15.19 -9.14
C LEU A 177 -1.86 -15.30 -9.18
N PRO A 178 -2.51 -16.19 -8.40
CA PRO A 178 -3.87 -16.65 -8.66
C PRO A 178 -4.93 -15.55 -8.50
N CYS A 179 -4.75 -14.64 -7.54
CA CYS A 179 -5.70 -13.59 -7.19
C CYS A 179 -5.35 -12.20 -7.75
N LEU A 180 -4.29 -12.07 -8.54
CA LEU A 180 -3.85 -10.76 -9.02
C LEU A 180 -4.88 -10.16 -9.98
N THR A 181 -5.42 -9.00 -9.63
CA THR A 181 -6.40 -8.25 -10.42
C THR A 181 -5.89 -6.87 -10.84
N HIS A 182 -4.96 -6.28 -10.09
CA HIS A 182 -4.42 -4.96 -10.33
C HIS A 182 -2.90 -5.05 -10.45
N ILE A 183 -2.35 -4.48 -11.53
CA ILE A 183 -0.90 -4.41 -11.71
C ILE A 183 -0.49 -3.04 -12.24
N SER A 184 0.57 -2.48 -11.67
CA SER A 184 1.16 -1.23 -12.15
C SER A 184 2.63 -1.38 -12.49
N PHE A 185 3.02 -0.63 -13.51
CA PHE A 185 4.39 -0.51 -13.96
C PHE A 185 4.73 0.96 -14.15
N SER A 186 5.93 1.36 -13.75
CA SER A 186 6.49 2.68 -14.10
C SER A 186 7.53 2.61 -15.21
N ASP A 187 7.94 1.40 -15.62
CA ASP A 187 9.03 1.20 -16.56
C ASP A 187 8.57 0.93 -18.00
N PRO A 188 9.15 1.62 -19.02
CA PRO A 188 8.77 1.46 -20.42
C PRO A 188 9.17 0.14 -21.08
N PHE A 189 10.19 -0.56 -20.60
CA PHE A 189 10.60 -1.85 -21.18
C PHE A 189 9.53 -2.93 -21.02
N CYS A 190 8.57 -2.72 -20.11
CA CYS A 190 7.45 -3.61 -19.91
C CYS A 190 6.34 -3.46 -20.98
N ALA A 191 6.28 -2.33 -21.67
CA ALA A 191 5.23 -1.98 -22.62
C ALA A 191 4.93 -3.04 -23.70
N PRO A 192 5.93 -3.65 -24.38
CA PRO A 192 5.68 -4.63 -25.44
C PRO A 192 4.96 -5.89 -24.96
N ARG A 193 4.94 -6.17 -23.64
CA ARG A 193 4.37 -7.38 -23.06
C ARG A 193 3.02 -7.15 -22.40
N PHE A 194 2.56 -5.91 -22.23
CA PHE A 194 1.27 -5.60 -21.62
C PHE A 194 0.09 -6.29 -22.32
N LEU A 195 0.06 -6.30 -23.66
CA LEU A 195 -0.99 -7.01 -24.40
C LEU A 195 -0.96 -8.51 -24.15
N SER A 196 0.23 -9.11 -24.11
CA SER A 196 0.38 -10.54 -23.82
C SER A 196 -0.10 -10.87 -22.40
N LEU A 197 0.24 -10.02 -21.44
CA LEU A 197 -0.18 -10.16 -20.05
C LEU A 197 -1.71 -10.05 -19.93
N LEU A 198 -2.31 -9.02 -20.51
CA LEU A 198 -3.77 -8.81 -20.51
C LEU A 198 -4.55 -9.93 -21.18
N ARG A 199 -3.99 -10.54 -22.24
CA ARG A 199 -4.58 -11.70 -22.94
C ARG A 199 -4.43 -12.99 -22.13
N THR A 200 -3.30 -13.19 -21.47
CA THR A 200 -2.99 -14.42 -20.72
C THR A 200 -3.64 -14.41 -19.34
N CYS A 201 -3.87 -13.24 -18.76
CA CYS A 201 -4.47 -13.06 -17.44
C CYS A 201 -5.82 -12.35 -17.55
N PRO A 202 -6.91 -13.06 -17.90
CA PRO A 202 -8.23 -12.45 -18.06
C PRO A 202 -8.82 -11.88 -16.76
N LYS A 203 -8.29 -12.29 -15.60
CA LYS A 203 -8.65 -11.79 -14.27
C LYS A 203 -8.07 -10.41 -13.95
N ILE A 204 -7.07 -9.94 -14.70
CA ILE A 204 -6.57 -8.58 -14.52
C ILE A 204 -7.71 -7.66 -14.89
N GLU A 205 -8.10 -6.81 -13.96
CA GLU A 205 -9.13 -5.79 -14.10
C GLU A 205 -8.51 -4.43 -14.44
N VAL A 206 -7.28 -4.20 -13.97
CA VAL A 206 -6.53 -2.96 -14.15
C VAL A 206 -5.06 -3.25 -14.43
N LEU A 207 -4.56 -2.75 -15.55
CA LEU A 207 -3.14 -2.58 -15.84
C LEU A 207 -2.86 -1.08 -15.94
N PHE A 208 -2.21 -0.55 -14.91
CA PHE A 208 -1.85 0.85 -14.82
C PHE A 208 -0.40 1.06 -15.27
N TYR A 209 -0.19 2.00 -16.18
CA TYR A 209 1.14 2.37 -16.64
C TYR A 209 1.42 3.84 -16.34
N CYS A 210 2.43 4.09 -15.52
CA CYS A 210 2.94 5.42 -15.24
C CYS A 210 4.05 5.74 -16.26
N ASP A 211 3.73 6.57 -17.25
CA ASP A 211 4.57 6.86 -18.40
C ASP A 211 5.63 7.92 -18.05
N GLY A 212 6.91 7.53 -18.01
CA GLY A 212 8.03 8.45 -17.83
C GLY A 212 8.21 9.40 -19.02
N GLU A 213 8.72 10.61 -18.79
CA GLU A 213 8.72 11.70 -19.79
C GLU A 213 9.42 11.42 -21.13
N GLN A 214 10.26 10.40 -21.19
CA GLN A 214 11.11 10.08 -22.34
C GLN A 214 10.78 8.72 -22.96
N ALA A 215 9.82 8.00 -22.42
CA ALA A 215 9.45 6.69 -22.92
C ALA A 215 8.61 6.82 -24.21
N PRO A 216 8.99 6.13 -25.30
CA PRO A 216 8.04 5.95 -26.39
C PRO A 216 6.87 5.15 -25.84
N LEU A 217 5.69 5.77 -25.85
CA LEU A 217 4.48 5.11 -25.42
C LEU A 217 4.33 3.77 -26.18
N PRO A 218 3.89 2.69 -25.50
CA PRO A 218 3.53 1.43 -26.14
C PRO A 218 2.70 1.70 -27.39
N ASP A 219 2.75 0.80 -28.38
CA ASP A 219 1.86 0.87 -29.56
C ASP A 219 0.42 1.18 -29.11
N LYS A 220 0.07 2.47 -29.21
CA LYS A 220 -1.06 3.02 -28.48
C LYS A 220 -2.35 2.48 -29.06
N GLU A 221 -2.37 2.24 -30.36
CA GLU A 221 -3.57 1.81 -31.05
C GLU A 221 -4.03 0.45 -30.50
N SER A 222 -3.11 -0.50 -30.37
CA SER A 222 -3.42 -1.85 -29.89
C SER A 222 -3.79 -1.90 -28.39
N LEU A 223 -3.14 -1.09 -27.54
CA LEU A 223 -3.39 -1.09 -26.09
C LEU A 223 -4.53 -0.18 -25.67
N ALA A 224 -4.78 0.91 -26.42
CA ALA A 224 -5.84 1.86 -26.09
C ALA A 224 -7.25 1.27 -26.25
N GLU A 225 -7.39 0.17 -26.99
CA GLU A 225 -8.65 -0.55 -27.16
C GLU A 225 -9.02 -1.41 -25.93
N ASP A 226 -8.06 -1.79 -25.08
CA ASP A 226 -8.36 -2.58 -23.87
C ASP A 226 -8.73 -1.65 -22.71
N LEU A 227 -10.00 -1.66 -22.31
CA LEU A 227 -10.54 -0.82 -21.22
C LEU A 227 -9.91 -1.10 -19.84
N ARG A 228 -9.10 -2.15 -19.71
CA ARG A 228 -8.35 -2.46 -18.49
C ARG A 228 -7.01 -1.72 -18.45
N PHE A 229 -6.54 -1.21 -19.58
CA PHE A 229 -5.28 -0.50 -19.69
C PHE A 229 -5.50 0.99 -19.43
N VAL A 230 -4.80 1.52 -18.43
CA VAL A 230 -4.84 2.93 -18.07
C VAL A 230 -3.43 3.48 -18.09
N VAL A 231 -3.24 4.60 -18.78
CA VAL A 231 -1.98 5.32 -18.81
C VAL A 231 -2.14 6.67 -18.12
N LEU A 232 -1.14 7.01 -17.29
CA LEU A 232 -0.98 8.33 -16.72
C LEU A 232 0.42 8.84 -17.01
N ARG A 233 0.52 10.09 -17.48
CA ARG A 233 1.82 10.67 -17.82
C ARG A 233 2.51 11.25 -16.60
N TYR A 234 3.78 10.94 -16.43
CA TYR A 234 4.60 11.44 -15.34
C TYR A 234 4.71 12.98 -15.33
N SER A 235 4.63 13.62 -16.50
CA SER A 235 4.58 15.09 -16.59
C SER A 235 3.42 15.69 -15.80
N ASP A 236 2.30 14.97 -15.69
CA ASP A 236 1.13 15.36 -14.92
C ASP A 236 1.31 15.08 -13.42
N LEU A 237 2.32 14.30 -13.07
CA LEU A 237 2.65 13.81 -11.73
C LEU A 237 3.95 14.37 -11.16
N ARG A 238 4.61 15.34 -11.80
CA ARG A 238 5.87 15.93 -11.26
C ARG A 238 5.73 16.48 -9.83
N THR A 239 4.52 16.86 -9.45
CA THR A 239 4.20 17.35 -8.10
C THR A 239 3.46 16.30 -7.26
N TRP A 240 3.31 15.08 -7.77
CA TRP A 240 2.57 14.03 -7.10
C TRP A 240 3.43 13.41 -6.02
N ASP A 241 2.91 13.50 -4.79
CA ASP A 241 3.53 12.88 -3.64
C ASP A 241 2.98 11.45 -3.50
N TRP A 242 3.74 10.49 -4.03
CA TRP A 242 3.39 9.06 -3.96
C TRP A 242 3.34 8.53 -2.54
N ASP A 243 4.09 9.14 -1.61
CA ASP A 243 4.03 8.76 -0.20
C ASP A 243 2.76 9.27 0.43
N ALA A 244 2.37 10.53 0.17
CA ALA A 244 1.07 11.05 0.56
C ALA A 244 -0.10 10.25 -0.05
N ASP A 245 0.01 9.79 -1.29
CA ASP A 245 -1.03 8.98 -1.93
C ASP A 245 -1.15 7.58 -1.32
N TRP A 246 -0.02 6.90 -1.06
CA TRP A 246 -0.04 5.65 -0.31
C TRP A 246 -0.61 5.83 1.09
N HIS A 247 -0.26 6.94 1.78
CA HIS A 247 -0.85 7.31 3.06
C HIS A 247 -2.38 7.48 2.97
N MET A 248 -2.90 8.08 1.89
CA MET A 248 -4.35 8.19 1.66
C MET A 248 -5.00 6.82 1.44
N GLY A 249 -4.37 5.93 0.66
CA GLY A 249 -4.85 4.55 0.49
C GLY A 249 -4.97 3.81 1.81
N VAL A 250 -3.91 3.88 2.61
CA VAL A 250 -3.85 3.28 3.95
C VAL A 250 -4.90 3.87 4.91
N HIS A 251 -5.15 5.18 4.80
CA HIS A 251 -6.05 5.90 5.70
C HIS A 251 -7.53 5.69 5.38
N CYS A 252 -7.91 5.94 4.13
CA CYS A 252 -9.30 6.03 3.70
C CYS A 252 -9.61 5.22 2.44
N GLY A 253 -8.65 4.45 1.92
CA GLY A 253 -8.82 3.66 0.69
C GLY A 253 -8.98 4.52 -0.56
N ARG A 254 -8.41 5.73 -0.58
CA ARG A 254 -8.48 6.68 -1.70
C ARG A 254 -7.10 7.02 -2.26
N ASP A 255 -6.29 5.99 -2.45
CA ASP A 255 -5.04 6.09 -3.21
C ASP A 255 -5.32 6.21 -4.71
N TYR A 256 -4.26 6.13 -5.52
CA TYR A 256 -4.38 6.12 -6.96
C TYR A 256 -5.15 4.92 -7.51
N TRP A 257 -5.09 3.75 -6.87
CA TRP A 257 -5.84 2.56 -7.32
C TRP A 257 -7.33 2.88 -7.36
N TYR A 258 -7.84 3.48 -6.29
CA TYR A 258 -9.23 3.94 -6.24
C TYR A 258 -9.57 4.91 -7.40
N ARG A 259 -8.67 5.84 -7.76
CA ARG A 259 -8.91 6.77 -8.87
C ARG A 259 -8.93 6.06 -10.22
N VAL A 260 -7.99 5.14 -10.44
CA VAL A 260 -7.89 4.35 -11.67
C VAL A 260 -9.11 3.45 -11.85
N GLU A 261 -9.56 2.77 -10.79
CA GLU A 261 -10.78 1.96 -10.80
C GLU A 261 -12.02 2.79 -11.16
N ARG A 262 -12.18 3.97 -10.54
CA ARG A 262 -13.29 4.89 -10.85
C ARG A 262 -13.25 5.36 -12.30
N PHE A 263 -12.06 5.66 -12.82
CA PHE A 263 -11.87 6.06 -14.20
C PHE A 263 -12.30 4.94 -15.17
N ILE A 264 -11.88 3.70 -14.94
CA ILE A 264 -12.31 2.53 -15.73
C ILE A 264 -13.83 2.32 -15.62
N GLN A 265 -14.40 2.48 -14.43
CA GLN A 265 -15.85 2.35 -14.24
C GLN A 265 -16.62 3.40 -15.06
N LYS A 266 -16.15 4.65 -15.09
CA LYS A 266 -16.72 5.73 -15.91
C LYS A 266 -16.61 5.39 -17.40
N GLN A 267 -15.46 4.92 -17.88
CA GLN A 267 -15.28 4.49 -19.27
C GLN A 267 -16.24 3.38 -19.70
N ARG A 268 -16.43 2.37 -18.84
CA ARG A 268 -17.37 1.26 -19.12
C ARG A 268 -18.81 1.76 -19.27
N GLY A 269 -19.18 2.85 -18.61
CA GLY A 269 -20.51 3.47 -18.72
C GLY A 269 -20.66 4.45 -19.90
N GLU A 270 -19.61 5.20 -20.21
CA GLU A 270 -19.68 6.34 -21.13
C GLU A 270 -19.02 6.10 -22.50
N GLY A 271 -18.22 5.03 -22.67
CA GLY A 271 -17.48 4.75 -23.90
C GLY A 271 -16.29 5.70 -24.15
N CYS A 272 -15.69 6.24 -23.08
CA CYS A 272 -14.57 7.18 -23.14
C CYS A 272 -13.20 6.52 -23.45
N GLN A 273 -12.22 7.34 -23.86
CA GLN A 273 -10.85 6.90 -24.21
C GLN A 273 -10.04 6.43 -22.99
N SER A 274 -9.15 5.45 -23.20
CA SER A 274 -8.26 4.77 -22.22
C SER A 274 -7.19 5.64 -21.55
N ILE A 275 -6.94 6.86 -22.06
CA ILE A 275 -5.93 7.76 -21.51
C ILE A 275 -6.58 8.65 -20.45
N MET A 276 -6.07 8.56 -19.23
CA MET A 276 -6.55 9.37 -18.12
C MET A 276 -5.91 10.76 -18.20
N SER A 277 -6.72 11.80 -18.38
CA SER A 277 -6.22 13.16 -18.35
C SER A 277 -5.87 13.60 -16.92
N ARG A 278 -5.07 14.65 -16.77
CA ARG A 278 -4.82 15.27 -15.47
C ARG A 278 -6.11 15.76 -14.83
N GLU A 279 -7.03 16.31 -15.62
CA GLU A 279 -8.34 16.75 -15.17
C GLU A 279 -9.16 15.57 -14.62
N ASP A 280 -9.23 14.44 -15.35
CA ASP A 280 -9.90 13.22 -14.87
C ASP A 280 -9.29 12.72 -13.55
N TRP A 281 -7.97 12.84 -13.41
CA TRP A 281 -7.25 12.50 -12.19
C TRP A 281 -7.63 13.39 -11.01
N LEU A 282 -7.68 14.71 -11.22
CA LEU A 282 -8.03 15.67 -10.19
C LEU A 282 -9.52 15.65 -9.83
N GLU A 283 -10.42 15.36 -10.77
CA GLU A 283 -11.87 15.25 -10.51
C GLU A 283 -12.24 14.00 -9.70
N SER A 284 -11.32 13.02 -9.61
CA SER A 284 -11.55 11.75 -8.94
C SER A 284 -11.31 11.78 -7.41
N THR A 285 -10.79 12.90 -6.86
CA THR A 285 -10.52 13.11 -5.42
C THR A 285 -11.74 13.51 -4.62
#